data_AF-A0A6B0HGK9-F1
#
_entry.id   AF-A0A6B0HGK9-F1
#
_cell.length_a   1.000
_cell.length_b   1.000
_cell.length_c   1.000
_cell.angle_alpha   90.00
_cell.angle_beta   90.00
_cell.angle_gamma   90.00
#
_symmetry.space_group_name_H-M   'P 1'
#
loop_
_entity.id
_entity.type
_entity.pdbx_description
1 polymer ?
#
loop_
_entity_poly.entity_id
_entity_poly.type
_entity_poly.pdbx_seq_one_letter_code
_entity_poly.pdbx_strand_id
1 'polypeptide(L)'
;MTYAFANPTRSDRHAPEAVAVIDETEELLTEIGFDAETSILTRRQAQVLALRERGISQADIADELGTSRANVSSVESSARENVEKARETVAFAEALRAPVRVRVPEGTDLYDVPELVYEACDEAGVKVDYTAPDLMKVVSDAAGSAVSGRQITTPLIVGVTSDGMVRVRHRE
;
A
#
# COMPACT_ATOMS: atom_id res chain seq x y z
N MET A 1 -36.68 -45.39 -19.36
CA MET A 1 -36.73 -45.28 -17.90
C MET A 1 -35.57 -44.37 -17.51
N THR A 2 -35.83 -43.06 -17.41
CA THR A 2 -34.79 -42.02 -17.35
C THR A 2 -34.44 -41.78 -15.88
N TYR A 3 -33.20 -42.09 -15.49
CA TYR A 3 -32.67 -41.83 -14.15
C TYR A 3 -32.44 -40.32 -13.99
N ALA A 4 -33.17 -39.68 -13.08
CA ALA A 4 -32.91 -38.31 -12.66
C ALA A 4 -31.73 -38.30 -11.67
N PHE A 5 -30.61 -37.71 -12.07
CA PHE A 5 -29.56 -37.33 -11.12
C PHE A 5 -30.10 -36.19 -10.26
N ALA A 6 -30.38 -36.48 -8.99
CA ALA A 6 -30.63 -35.46 -7.99
C ALA A 6 -29.35 -34.62 -7.85
N ASN A 7 -29.46 -33.32 -8.16
CA ASN A 7 -28.37 -32.38 -7.99
C ASN A 7 -28.27 -32.06 -6.49
N PRO A 8 -27.16 -32.36 -5.80
CA PRO A 8 -27.07 -32.15 -4.37
C PRO A 8 -27.18 -30.65 -4.07
N THR A 9 -28.05 -30.30 -3.13
CA THR A 9 -28.23 -28.94 -2.65
C THR A 9 -26.93 -28.40 -2.04
N ARG A 10 -26.75 -27.08 -2.14
CA ARG A 10 -25.55 -26.32 -1.72
C ARG A 10 -25.14 -26.50 -0.24
N SER A 11 -25.93 -27.23 0.54
CA SER A 11 -25.78 -27.40 1.99
C SER A 11 -24.85 -28.54 2.40
N ASP A 12 -24.47 -29.45 1.51
CA ASP A 12 -23.77 -30.70 1.88
C ASP A 12 -22.25 -30.73 1.56
N ARG A 13 -21.64 -29.61 1.12
CA ARG A 13 -20.27 -29.63 0.57
C ARG A 13 -19.15 -28.93 1.36
N HIS A 14 -19.39 -28.28 2.51
CA HIS A 14 -18.41 -27.30 3.01
C HIS A 14 -17.85 -27.45 4.43
N ALA A 15 -18.22 -28.45 5.23
CA ALA A 15 -17.70 -28.51 6.60
C ALA A 15 -16.19 -28.89 6.72
N PRO A 16 -15.67 -29.95 6.07
CA PRO A 16 -14.28 -30.37 6.27
C PRO A 16 -13.26 -29.54 5.48
N GLU A 17 -13.62 -29.02 4.30
CA GLU A 17 -12.74 -28.16 3.50
C GLU A 17 -12.57 -26.78 4.13
N ALA A 18 -13.63 -26.20 4.71
CA ALA A 18 -13.57 -24.87 5.33
C ALA A 18 -12.65 -24.83 6.56
N VAL A 19 -12.71 -25.82 7.44
CA VAL A 19 -11.84 -25.86 8.64
C VAL A 19 -10.37 -26.03 8.25
N ALA A 20 -10.07 -26.83 7.22
CA ALA A 20 -8.72 -27.01 6.73
C ALA A 20 -8.11 -25.70 6.18
N VAL A 21 -8.90 -24.90 5.45
CA VAL A 21 -8.42 -23.63 4.89
C VAL A 21 -8.10 -22.59 5.98
N ILE A 22 -8.87 -22.55 7.07
CA ILE A 22 -8.55 -21.68 8.24
C ILE A 22 -7.26 -22.13 8.89
N ASP A 23 -7.13 -23.42 9.19
CA ASP A 23 -5.96 -23.97 9.88
C ASP A 23 -4.69 -23.75 9.04
N GLU A 24 -4.75 -23.99 7.73
CA GLU A 24 -3.66 -23.67 6.78
C GLU A 24 -3.33 -22.17 6.72
N THR A 25 -4.33 -21.31 6.93
CA THR A 25 -4.12 -19.85 6.97
C THR A 25 -3.45 -19.43 8.27
N GLU A 26 -3.83 -20.02 9.41
CA GLU A 26 -3.21 -19.76 10.70
C GLU A 26 -1.75 -20.25 10.75
N GLU A 27 -1.47 -21.41 10.15
CA GLU A 27 -0.12 -21.91 9.96
C GLU A 27 0.70 -20.96 9.11
N LEU A 28 0.17 -20.50 7.96
CA LEU A 28 0.83 -19.51 7.11
C LEU A 28 1.16 -18.22 7.88
N LEU A 29 0.18 -17.67 8.61
CA LEU A 29 0.39 -16.43 9.36
C LEU A 29 1.50 -16.59 10.40
N THR A 30 1.59 -17.75 11.02
CA THR A 30 2.65 -18.07 11.99
C THR A 30 4.00 -18.22 11.28
N GLU A 31 4.06 -18.91 10.14
CA GLU A 31 5.27 -19.12 9.35
C GLU A 31 5.89 -17.80 8.87
N ILE A 32 5.06 -16.85 8.41
CA ILE A 32 5.52 -15.53 7.97
C ILE A 32 5.77 -14.55 9.13
N GLY A 33 5.60 -14.99 10.38
CA GLY A 33 5.92 -14.21 11.58
C GLY A 33 4.89 -13.12 11.92
N PHE A 34 3.60 -13.33 11.61
CA PHE A 34 2.55 -12.40 12.01
C PHE A 34 2.30 -12.43 13.52
N ASP A 35 2.43 -11.27 14.17
CA ASP A 35 2.10 -11.06 15.58
C ASP A 35 1.09 -9.91 15.72
N ALA A 36 -0.07 -10.20 16.31
CA ALA A 36 -1.14 -9.23 16.51
C ALA A 36 -0.84 -8.20 17.60
N GLU A 37 0.13 -8.45 18.49
CA GLU A 37 0.51 -7.49 19.54
C GLU A 37 1.44 -6.39 19.01
N THR A 38 2.15 -6.65 17.91
CA THR A 38 3.10 -5.70 17.31
C THR A 38 2.62 -5.15 15.96
N SER A 39 1.57 -5.75 15.39
CA SER A 39 0.95 -5.32 14.14
C SER A 39 -0.21 -4.36 14.38
N ILE A 40 -0.43 -3.45 13.42
CA ILE A 40 -1.65 -2.64 13.36
C ILE A 40 -2.86 -3.42 12.83
N LEU A 41 -2.62 -4.60 12.26
CA LEU A 41 -3.68 -5.49 11.79
C LEU A 41 -4.12 -6.40 12.93
N THR A 42 -5.43 -6.50 13.13
CA THR A 42 -5.99 -7.58 13.95
C THR A 42 -5.73 -8.93 13.28
N ARG A 43 -5.74 -10.01 14.08
CA ARG A 43 -5.60 -11.38 13.55
C ARG A 43 -6.66 -11.69 12.48
N ARG A 44 -7.90 -11.24 12.68
CA ARG A 44 -8.99 -11.40 11.72
C ARG A 44 -8.72 -10.67 10.39
N GLN A 45 -8.17 -9.47 10.44
CA GLN A 45 -7.79 -8.71 9.24
C GLN A 45 -6.66 -9.42 8.48
N ALA A 46 -5.65 -9.94 9.20
CA ALA A 46 -4.56 -10.68 8.60
C ALA A 46 -5.04 -11.98 7.92
N GLN A 47 -5.92 -12.74 8.57
CA GLN A 47 -6.58 -13.92 7.97
C GLN A 47 -7.31 -13.56 6.67
N VAL A 48 -8.15 -12.52 6.70
CA VAL A 48 -8.91 -12.09 5.52
C VAL A 48 -7.97 -11.67 4.39
N LEU A 49 -6.90 -10.92 4.67
CA LEU A 49 -5.92 -10.57 3.63
C LEU A 49 -5.24 -11.81 3.05
N ALA A 50 -4.79 -12.76 3.88
CA ALA A 50 -4.12 -13.97 3.42
C ALA A 50 -5.01 -14.82 2.50
N LEU A 51 -6.28 -15.02 2.87
CA LEU A 51 -7.26 -15.75 2.05
C LEU A 51 -7.54 -15.01 0.72
N ARG A 52 -7.62 -13.68 0.76
CA ARG A 52 -7.85 -12.85 -0.43
C ARG A 52 -6.66 -12.87 -1.41
N GLU A 53 -5.43 -12.88 -0.91
CA GLU A 53 -4.21 -13.02 -1.75
C GLU A 53 -4.14 -14.41 -2.41
N ARG A 54 -4.71 -15.44 -1.79
CA ARG A 54 -4.90 -16.77 -2.40
C ARG A 54 -6.11 -16.85 -3.35
N GLY A 55 -6.81 -15.74 -3.58
CA GLY A 55 -7.90 -15.63 -4.54
C GLY A 55 -9.28 -16.06 -4.02
N ILE A 56 -9.42 -16.39 -2.72
CA ILE A 56 -10.70 -16.85 -2.15
C ILE A 56 -11.70 -15.71 -2.10
N SER A 57 -12.96 -15.96 -2.47
CA SER A 57 -13.98 -14.90 -2.54
C SER A 57 -14.44 -14.47 -1.14
N GLN A 58 -14.92 -13.22 -0.99
CA GLN A 58 -15.47 -12.75 0.29
C GLN A 58 -16.67 -13.58 0.77
N ALA A 59 -17.41 -14.22 -0.14
CA ALA A 59 -18.53 -15.07 0.21
C ALA A 59 -18.04 -16.38 0.83
N ASP A 60 -17.05 -17.02 0.21
CA ASP A 60 -16.47 -18.27 0.71
C ASP A 60 -15.74 -18.03 2.04
N ILE A 61 -15.01 -16.91 2.15
CA ILE A 61 -14.41 -16.48 3.44
C ILE A 61 -15.49 -16.27 4.51
N ALA A 62 -16.66 -15.72 4.16
CA ALA A 62 -17.71 -15.51 5.13
C ALA A 62 -18.30 -16.83 5.64
N ASP A 63 -18.53 -17.78 4.73
CA ASP A 63 -19.01 -19.12 5.05
C ASP A 63 -17.99 -19.85 5.94
N GLU A 64 -16.71 -19.76 5.59
CA GLU A 64 -15.60 -20.36 6.31
C GLU A 64 -15.44 -19.77 7.73
N LEU A 65 -15.47 -18.44 7.84
CA LEU A 65 -15.27 -17.72 9.09
C LEU A 65 -16.52 -17.65 9.98
N GLY A 66 -17.64 -18.25 9.56
CA GLY A 66 -18.92 -18.25 10.28
C GLY A 66 -19.50 -16.85 10.47
N THR A 67 -19.39 -15.99 9.46
CA THR A 67 -19.81 -14.58 9.54
C THR A 67 -20.53 -14.13 8.26
N SER A 68 -20.94 -12.87 8.19
CA SER A 68 -21.60 -12.33 6.99
C SER A 68 -20.58 -11.83 5.97
N ARG A 69 -20.90 -11.94 4.67
CA ARG A 69 -20.11 -11.32 3.59
C ARG A 69 -19.92 -9.81 3.79
N ALA A 70 -20.94 -9.13 4.34
CA ALA A 70 -20.85 -7.71 4.67
C ALA A 70 -19.77 -7.45 5.73
N ASN A 71 -19.71 -8.27 6.78
CA ASN A 71 -18.66 -8.20 7.78
C ASN A 71 -17.26 -8.47 7.18
N VAL A 72 -17.11 -9.49 6.34
CA VAL A 72 -15.83 -9.76 5.63
C VAL A 72 -15.41 -8.57 4.77
N SER A 73 -16.35 -7.98 4.03
CA SER A 73 -16.09 -6.80 3.21
C SER A 73 -15.59 -5.62 4.04
N SER A 74 -16.20 -5.37 5.21
CA SER A 74 -15.76 -4.32 6.13
C SER A 74 -14.38 -4.62 6.70
N VAL A 75 -14.12 -5.86 7.14
CA VAL A 75 -12.82 -6.30 7.65
C VAL A 75 -11.72 -6.14 6.59
N GLU A 76 -11.95 -6.58 5.35
CA GLU A 76 -10.99 -6.45 4.24
C GLU A 76 -10.69 -4.97 3.95
N SER A 77 -11.72 -4.13 3.88
CA SER A 77 -11.56 -2.70 3.58
C SER A 77 -10.74 -2.01 4.66
N SER A 78 -11.06 -2.24 5.94
CA SER A 78 -10.28 -1.69 7.06
C SER A 78 -8.86 -2.26 7.12
N ALA A 79 -8.65 -3.53 6.74
CA ALA A 79 -7.31 -4.12 6.66
C ALA A 79 -6.45 -3.41 5.60
N ARG A 80 -7.00 -3.20 4.41
CA ARG A 80 -6.30 -2.51 3.31
C ARG A 80 -6.00 -1.06 3.66
N GLU A 81 -6.96 -0.35 4.27
CA GLU A 81 -6.77 1.02 4.75
C GLU A 81 -5.66 1.10 5.82
N ASN A 82 -5.63 0.15 6.75
CA ASN A 82 -4.57 0.06 7.75
C ASN A 82 -3.19 -0.12 7.10
N VAL A 83 -3.06 -1.04 6.13
CA VAL A 83 -1.82 -1.24 5.37
C VAL A 83 -1.38 0.04 4.65
N GLU A 84 -2.31 0.74 4.00
CA GLU A 84 -2.03 2.01 3.33
C GLU A 84 -1.51 3.08 4.30
N LYS A 85 -2.19 3.25 5.44
CA LYS A 85 -1.78 4.19 6.49
C LYS A 85 -0.42 3.85 7.10
N ALA A 86 -0.13 2.57 7.34
CA ALA A 86 1.19 2.15 7.81
C ALA A 86 2.29 2.50 6.80
N ARG A 87 2.06 2.22 5.51
CA ARG A 87 3.01 2.58 4.44
C ARG A 87 3.28 4.07 4.40
N GLU A 88 2.23 4.91 4.49
CA GLU A 88 2.42 6.37 4.54
C GLU A 88 3.13 6.82 5.82
N THR A 89 2.84 6.18 6.96
CA THR A 89 3.51 6.48 8.24
C THR A 89 5.01 6.19 8.18
N VAL A 90 5.39 5.03 7.63
CA VAL A 90 6.79 4.67 7.40
C VAL A 90 7.43 5.64 6.42
N ALA A 91 6.79 5.92 5.27
CA ALA A 91 7.29 6.87 4.29
C ALA A 91 7.46 8.28 4.88
N PHE A 92 6.56 8.72 5.76
CA PHE A 92 6.70 9.98 6.48
C PHE A 92 7.88 9.98 7.45
N ALA A 93 8.05 8.92 8.24
CA ALA A 93 9.18 8.78 9.16
C ALA A 93 10.52 8.74 8.42
N GLU A 94 10.58 8.05 7.28
CA GLU A 94 11.72 8.03 6.38
C GLU A 94 11.98 9.42 5.80
N ALA A 95 10.95 10.14 5.36
CA ALA A 95 11.08 11.51 4.87
C ALA A 95 11.51 12.53 5.94
N LEU A 96 11.27 12.27 7.23
CA LEU A 96 11.83 13.06 8.33
C LEU A 96 13.33 12.78 8.54
N ARG A 97 13.73 11.53 8.32
CA ARG A 97 15.14 11.10 8.38
C ARG A 97 15.88 11.32 7.07
N ALA A 98 15.16 11.72 6.02
CA ALA A 98 15.70 11.96 4.70
C ALA A 98 16.85 12.97 4.85
N PRO A 99 18.08 12.56 4.50
CA PRO A 99 19.25 13.43 4.60
C PRO A 99 19.10 14.69 3.73
N VAL A 100 18.24 14.63 2.71
CA VAL A 100 18.04 15.70 1.74
C VAL A 100 16.59 16.15 1.72
N ARG A 101 16.37 17.45 1.89
CA ARG A 101 15.06 18.11 1.76
C ARG A 101 15.23 19.39 0.97
N VAL A 102 14.83 19.37 -0.28
CA VAL A 102 14.90 20.52 -1.18
C VAL A 102 13.57 21.23 -1.18
N ARG A 103 13.58 22.50 -0.78
CA ARG A 103 12.42 23.38 -0.97
C ARG A 103 12.49 23.91 -2.39
N VAL A 104 11.45 23.64 -3.17
CA VAL A 104 11.26 24.18 -4.52
C VAL A 104 10.29 25.36 -4.40
N PRO A 105 10.75 26.61 -4.60
CA PRO A 105 9.89 27.79 -4.51
C PRO A 105 8.78 27.81 -5.57
N GLU A 106 7.74 28.60 -5.28
CA GLU A 106 6.80 29.01 -6.33
C GLU A 106 7.54 29.81 -7.41
N GLY A 107 7.16 29.60 -8.67
CA GLY A 107 7.80 30.23 -9.82
C GLY A 107 9.01 29.49 -10.37
N THR A 108 9.50 28.46 -9.68
CA THR A 108 10.55 27.58 -10.22
C THR A 108 10.05 26.86 -11.47
N ASP A 109 10.93 26.73 -12.47
CA ASP A 109 10.67 25.91 -13.64
C ASP A 109 10.87 24.44 -13.29
N LEU A 110 9.95 23.57 -13.71
CA LEU A 110 10.03 22.13 -13.47
C LEU A 110 11.34 21.53 -13.98
N TYR A 111 11.95 22.12 -15.02
CA TYR A 111 13.21 21.64 -15.58
C TYR A 111 14.42 21.99 -14.72
N ASP A 112 14.28 22.97 -13.82
CA ASP A 112 15.33 23.35 -12.86
C ASP A 112 15.29 22.46 -11.60
N VAL A 113 14.17 21.77 -11.36
CA VAL A 113 13.99 20.92 -10.16
C VAL A 113 15.03 19.80 -10.05
N PRO A 114 15.38 19.05 -11.12
CA PRO A 114 16.40 18.01 -11.02
C PRO A 114 17.76 18.54 -10.54
N GLU A 115 18.19 19.71 -11.03
CA GLU A 115 19.47 20.31 -10.63
C GLU A 115 19.48 20.62 -9.13
N LEU A 116 18.42 21.27 -8.62
CA LEU A 116 18.26 21.55 -7.18
C LEU A 116 18.29 20.29 -6.33
N VAL A 117 17.71 19.18 -6.82
CA VAL A 117 17.69 17.90 -6.12
C VAL A 117 19.06 17.24 -6.11
N TYR A 118 19.77 17.21 -7.24
CA TYR A 118 21.09 16.61 -7.33
C TYR A 118 22.12 17.36 -6.49
N GLU A 119 22.14 18.70 -6.54
CA GLU A 119 23.06 19.51 -5.73
C GLU A 119 22.90 19.20 -4.24
N ALA A 120 21.66 19.18 -3.74
CA ALA A 120 21.40 18.89 -2.34
C ALA A 120 21.74 17.44 -1.95
N CYS A 121 21.64 16.50 -2.90
CA CYS A 121 22.04 15.11 -2.68
C CYS A 121 23.56 14.94 -2.65
N ASP A 122 24.28 15.62 -3.54
CA ASP A 122 25.74 15.63 -3.57
C ASP A 122 26.30 16.24 -2.27
N GLU A 123 25.72 17.34 -1.78
CA GLU A 123 26.09 17.95 -0.49
C GLU A 123 25.88 16.99 0.69
N ALA A 124 24.83 16.16 0.65
CA ALA A 124 24.50 15.21 1.69
C ALA A 124 25.19 13.84 1.52
N GLY A 125 25.93 13.62 0.43
CA GLY A 125 26.57 12.33 0.10
C GLY A 125 25.58 11.22 -0.24
N VAL A 126 24.43 11.57 -0.84
CA VAL A 126 23.32 10.66 -1.17
C VAL A 126 23.25 10.49 -2.68
N LYS A 127 23.06 9.26 -3.14
CA LYS A 127 22.84 8.99 -4.56
C LYS A 127 21.35 9.02 -4.87
N VAL A 128 20.95 9.79 -5.88
CA VAL A 128 19.59 9.78 -6.41
C VAL A 128 19.45 8.66 -7.43
N ASP A 129 18.40 7.82 -7.29
CA ASP A 129 18.13 6.69 -8.19
C ASP A 129 17.19 7.05 -9.36
N TYR A 130 16.91 8.33 -9.54
CA TYR A 130 16.04 8.87 -10.58
C TYR A 130 16.85 9.63 -11.63
N THR A 131 16.50 9.45 -12.90
CA THR A 131 16.97 10.34 -13.97
C THR A 131 16.23 11.67 -13.91
N ALA A 132 16.73 12.72 -14.58
CA ALA A 132 16.04 14.01 -14.62
C ALA A 132 14.62 13.90 -15.19
N PRO A 133 14.36 13.16 -16.29
CA PRO A 133 13.00 12.87 -16.75
C PRO A 133 12.11 12.18 -15.69
N ASP A 134 12.66 11.20 -14.97
CA ASP A 134 11.88 10.47 -13.96
C ASP A 134 11.54 11.37 -12.77
N LEU A 135 12.49 12.22 -12.34
CA LEU A 135 12.27 13.23 -11.30
C LEU A 135 11.15 14.21 -11.69
N MET A 136 11.21 14.75 -12.91
CA MET A 136 10.18 15.66 -13.41
C MET A 136 8.81 14.98 -13.41
N LYS A 137 8.74 13.73 -13.85
CA LYS A 137 7.49 12.96 -13.84
C LYS A 137 6.97 12.75 -12.43
N VAL A 138 7.80 12.30 -11.49
CA VAL A 138 7.42 12.10 -10.07
C VAL A 138 6.90 13.41 -9.46
N VAL A 139 7.56 14.53 -9.75
CA VAL A 139 7.14 15.86 -9.26
C VAL A 139 5.80 16.26 -9.87
N SER A 140 5.61 16.14 -11.19
CA SER A 140 4.34 16.47 -11.84
C SER A 140 3.18 15.58 -11.35
N ASP A 141 3.40 14.27 -11.24
CA ASP A 141 2.38 13.30 -10.82
C ASP A 141 1.95 13.54 -9.37
N ALA A 142 2.89 13.87 -8.47
CA ALA A 142 2.62 14.08 -7.05
C ALA A 142 2.12 15.50 -6.71
N ALA A 143 2.47 16.51 -7.51
CA ALA A 143 2.12 17.90 -7.21
C ALA A 143 0.72 18.30 -7.68
N GLY A 144 0.10 17.57 -8.62
CA GLY A 144 -1.25 17.86 -9.08
C GLY A 144 -1.41 19.32 -9.55
N SER A 145 -2.31 20.08 -8.90
CA SER A 145 -2.54 21.51 -9.22
C SER A 145 -1.42 22.46 -8.78
N ALA A 146 -0.46 21.98 -7.99
CA ALA A 146 0.73 22.75 -7.60
C ALA A 146 1.76 22.86 -8.74
N VAL A 147 1.49 22.26 -9.90
CA VAL A 147 2.25 22.45 -11.16
C VAL A 147 1.27 22.85 -12.27
N SER A 148 1.54 23.97 -12.94
CA SER A 148 0.79 24.40 -14.12
C SER A 148 1.72 24.47 -15.32
N GLY A 149 1.52 23.55 -16.27
CA GLY A 149 2.44 23.37 -17.39
C GLY A 149 3.84 22.98 -16.89
N ARG A 150 4.76 23.95 -16.91
CA ARG A 150 6.14 23.78 -16.46
C ARG A 150 6.47 24.60 -15.21
N GLN A 151 5.52 25.33 -14.65
CA GLN A 151 5.77 26.22 -13.53
C GLN A 151 5.24 25.64 -12.24
N ILE A 152 6.06 25.66 -11.18
CA ILE A 152 5.61 25.38 -9.82
C ILE A 152 4.73 26.55 -9.35
N THR A 153 3.45 26.29 -9.09
CA THR A 153 2.45 27.29 -8.66
C THR A 153 2.26 27.30 -7.15
N THR A 154 2.70 26.26 -6.45
CA THR A 154 2.68 26.18 -4.99
C THR A 154 3.99 25.56 -4.52
N PRO A 155 4.66 26.11 -3.49
CA PRO A 155 5.95 25.60 -3.06
C PRO A 155 5.91 24.10 -2.73
N LEU A 156 6.91 23.38 -3.22
CA LEU A 156 7.06 21.93 -3.00
C LEU A 156 8.21 21.65 -2.04
N ILE A 157 8.11 20.53 -1.34
CA ILE A 157 9.19 19.89 -0.62
C ILE A 157 9.50 18.59 -1.36
N VAL A 158 10.69 18.51 -1.95
CA VAL A 158 11.23 17.27 -2.54
C VAL A 158 12.20 16.66 -1.54
N GLY A 159 11.86 15.48 -1.01
CA GLY A 159 12.72 14.71 -0.12
C GLY A 159 13.37 13.55 -0.86
N VAL A 160 14.64 13.28 -0.57
CA VAL A 160 15.35 12.08 -1.04
C VAL A 160 15.79 11.25 0.16
N THR A 161 15.36 10.00 0.20
CA THR A 161 15.70 9.05 1.27
C THR A 161 17.13 8.51 1.09
N SER A 162 17.66 7.84 2.10
CA SER A 162 19.02 7.28 2.06
C SER A 162 19.23 6.18 1.01
N ASP A 163 18.15 5.56 0.54
CA ASP A 163 18.13 4.59 -0.55
C ASP A 163 17.75 5.22 -1.91
N GLY A 164 17.79 6.54 -2.03
CA GLY A 164 17.62 7.25 -3.31
C GLY A 164 16.17 7.41 -3.78
N MET A 165 15.17 7.03 -2.97
CA MET A 165 13.75 7.25 -3.30
C MET A 165 13.35 8.72 -3.16
N VAL A 166 12.61 9.22 -4.16
CA VAL A 166 12.13 10.61 -4.19
C VAL A 166 10.68 10.68 -3.71
N ARG A 167 10.39 11.65 -2.84
CA ARG A 167 9.03 11.97 -2.37
C ARG A 167 8.76 13.45 -2.50
N VAL A 168 7.56 13.80 -2.95
CA VAL A 168 7.15 15.19 -3.18
C VAL A 168 5.94 15.48 -2.30
N ARG A 169 5.99 16.61 -1.61
CA ARG A 169 4.90 17.09 -0.74
C ARG A 169 4.66 18.58 -0.97
N HIS A 170 3.41 18.99 -0.93
CA HIS A 170 3.01 20.40 -0.87
C HIS A 170 2.03 20.61 0.30
N ARG A 171 1.91 21.84 0.78
CA ARG A 171 0.80 22.20 1.69
C ARG A 171 -0.38 22.62 0.82
N GLU A 172 -1.56 22.06 1.11
CA GLU A 172 -2.85 22.60 0.61
C GLU A 172 -3.20 23.92 1.29
#